data_AF-A0A101X1C8-F1
#
_entry.id   AF-A0A101X1C8-F1
#
_cell.length_a   1.000
_cell.length_b   1.000
_cell.length_c   1.000
_cell.angle_alpha   90.00
_cell.angle_beta   90.00
_cell.angle_gamma   90.00
#
_symmetry.space_group_name_H-M   'P 1'
#
loop_
_entity.id
_entity.type
_entity.pdbx_description
1 polymer ?
#
loop_
_entity_poly.entity_id
_entity_poly.type
_entity_poly.pdbx_seq_one_letter_code
_entity_poly.pdbx_strand_id
1 'polypeptide(L)' 'MIRIALCTNDGKSISDGHFAHAKRYVIYDYDERTGNLNYVETRDNPLGNVADIDDPEAMHNAISDLGIPMHGVEK' A
#
# COMPACT_ATOMS: atom_id res chain seq x y z
N MET A 1 -15.38 -5.13 13.62
CA MET A 1 -15.15 -5.15 12.14
C MET A 1 -13.90 -4.34 11.91
N ILE A 2 -12.80 -5.02 11.64
CA ILE A 2 -11.48 -4.43 11.47
C ILE A 2 -11.09 -4.56 10.00
N ARG A 3 -10.64 -3.48 9.38
CA ARG A 3 -10.06 -3.52 8.03
C ARG A 3 -8.55 -3.69 8.12
N ILE A 4 -8.03 -4.71 7.47
CA ILE A 4 -6.62 -5.10 7.50
C ILE A 4 -6.05 -4.91 6.10
N ALA A 5 -4.89 -4.28 6.00
CA ALA A 5 -4.10 -4.18 4.78
C ALA A 5 -2.85 -5.06 4.90
N LEU A 6 -2.66 -5.97 3.95
CA LEU A 6 -1.47 -6.83 3.86
C LEU A 6 -0.62 -6.40 2.67
N CYS A 7 0.66 -6.15 2.90
CA CYS A 7 1.63 -5.83 1.87
C CYS A 7 2.03 -7.07 1.06
N THR A 8 2.03 -6.97 -0.27
CA THR A 8 2.51 -8.03 -1.15
C THR A 8 3.17 -7.47 -2.40
N ASN A 9 4.15 -8.20 -2.95
CA ASN A 9 4.82 -7.85 -4.20
C ASN A 9 4.32 -8.67 -5.39
N ASP A 10 3.67 -9.81 -5.14
CA ASP A 10 3.24 -10.78 -6.15
C ASP A 10 1.73 -11.11 -6.07
N GLY A 11 1.03 -10.61 -5.05
CA GLY A 11 -0.38 -10.92 -4.78
C GLY A 11 -0.61 -12.25 -4.06
N LYS A 12 0.46 -12.96 -3.67
CA LYS A 12 0.40 -14.33 -3.13
C LYS A 12 1.15 -14.47 -1.80
N SER A 13 2.27 -13.76 -1.65
CA SER A 13 3.14 -13.79 -0.49
C SER A 13 3.19 -12.43 0.19
N ILE A 14 3.46 -12.42 1.50
CA ILE A 14 3.68 -11.16 2.23
C ILE A 14 5.02 -10.58 1.77
N SER A 15 5.05 -9.27 1.50
CA SER A 15 6.29 -8.56 1.14
C SER A 15 7.33 -8.70 2.25
N ASP A 16 8.58 -8.96 1.86
CA ASP A 16 9.73 -9.12 2.76
C ASP A 16 10.40 -7.80 3.18
N GLY A 17 10.09 -6.70 2.51
CA GLY A 17 10.56 -5.34 2.82
C GLY A 17 9.62 -4.50 3.69
N HIS A 18 9.92 -3.20 3.76
CA HIS A 18 9.11 -2.21 4.48
C HIS A 18 7.72 -2.03 3.84
N PHE A 19 6.69 -1.87 4.68
CA PHE A 19 5.29 -1.75 4.25
C PHE A 19 5.06 -0.67 3.18
N ALA A 20 5.77 0.46 3.27
CA ALA A 20 5.63 1.59 2.33
C ALA A 20 6.09 1.25 0.89
N HIS A 21 6.95 0.25 0.72
CA HIS A 21 7.57 -0.10 -0.57
C HIS A 21 6.90 -1.31 -1.24
N ALA A 22 5.88 -1.88 -0.61
CA ALA A 22 5.13 -2.97 -1.20
C ALA A 22 4.51 -2.54 -2.53
N LYS A 23 4.53 -3.40 -3.55
CA LYS A 23 3.94 -3.07 -4.86
C LYS A 23 2.43 -2.91 -4.81
N ARG A 24 1.79 -3.60 -3.87
CA ARG A 24 0.34 -3.66 -3.75
C ARG A 24 -0.07 -4.07 -2.35
N TYR A 25 -1.32 -3.74 -2.01
CA TYR A 25 -1.95 -4.04 -0.75
C TYR A 25 -3.21 -4.88 -0.97
N VAL A 26 -3.29 -6.02 -0.31
CA VAL A 26 -4.50 -6.85 -0.27
C VAL A 26 -5.29 -6.46 0.96
N ILE A 27 -6.55 -6.10 0.76
CA ILE A 27 -7.43 -5.58 1.80
C ILE A 27 -8.44 -6.65 2.21
N TYR A 28 -8.55 -6.87 3.52
CA TYR A 28 -9.50 -7.79 4.13
C TYR A 28 -10.33 -7.10 5.20
N ASP A 29 -11.56 -7.56 5.38
CA ASP A 29 -12.36 -7.27 6.55
C ASP A 29 -12.35 -8.48 7.49
N TYR A 30 -11.92 -8.26 8.72
CA TYR A 30 -11.96 -9.22 9.80
C TYR A 30 -13.18 -8.97 10.69
N ASP A 31 -14.05 -9.97 10.78
CA ASP A 31 -15.15 -9.99 11.74
C ASP A 31 -14.72 -10.66 13.04
N GLU A 32 -14.43 -9.84 14.05
CA GLU A 32 -14.00 -10.28 15.38
C GLU A 32 -15.02 -11.18 16.09
N ARG A 33 -16.30 -11.13 15.71
CA ARG A 33 -17.35 -11.95 16.34
C ARG A 33 -17.36 -13.37 15.82
N THR A 34 -17.11 -13.53 14.51
CA THR A 34 -17.16 -14.83 13.83
C THR A 34 -15.78 -15.41 13.58
N GLY A 35 -14.72 -14.58 13.68
CA GLY A 35 -13.36 -14.94 13.29
C GLY A 35 -13.14 -15.01 11.79
N ASN A 36 -14.14 -14.62 10.98
CA ASN A 36 -14.07 -14.74 9.53
C ASN A 36 -13.25 -13.60 8.92
N LEU A 37 -12.42 -13.95 7.94
CA LEU A 37 -11.66 -13.01 7.13
C LEU A 37 -12.27 -12.96 5.72
N ASN A 38 -12.76 -11.79 5.32
CA ASN A 38 -13.40 -11.59 4.03
C ASN A 38 -12.51 -10.74 3.12
N TYR A 39 -12.20 -11.23 1.93
CA TYR A 39 -11.48 -10.45 0.93
C TYR A 39 -12.32 -9.26 0.46
N VAL A 40 -11.71 -8.08 0.40
CA VAL A 40 -12.35 -6.84 -0.07
C VAL A 40 -11.85 -6.50 -1.46
N GLU A 41 -10.55 -6.20 -1.58
CA GLU A 41 -9.95 -5.76 -2.84
C GLU A 41 -8.42 -5.90 -2.80
N THR A 42 -7.79 -5.69 -3.96
CA THR A 42 -6.34 -5.49 -4.08
C THR A 42 -6.12 -4.12 -4.70
N ARG A 43 -5.25 -3.31 -4.10
CA ARG A 43 -4.88 -1.98 -4.58
C ARG A 43 -3.41 -1.93 -4.91
N ASP A 44 -3.05 -1.44 -6.09
CA ASP A 44 -1.65 -1.15 -6.41
C ASP A 44 -1.16 0.06 -5.61
N ASN A 45 0.08 0.00 -5.13
CA ASN A 45 0.74 1.11 -4.50
C ASN A 45 1.24 2.07 -5.59
N PRO A 46 0.77 3.32 -5.64
CA PRO A 46 1.26 4.30 -6.62
C PRO A 46 2.78 4.50 -6.59
N LEU A 47 3.40 4.26 -5.43
CA LEU A 47 4.84 4.40 -5.20
C LEU A 47 5.59 3.06 -5.19
N GLY A 48 4.90 1.94 -5.41
CA GLY A 48 5.49 0.60 -5.24
C GLY A 48 6.59 0.22 -6.23
N ASN A 49 6.76 1.01 -7.30
CA ASN A 49 7.85 0.85 -8.27
C ASN A 49 8.85 2.02 -8.25
N VAL A 50 8.69 2.97 -7.34
CA VAL A 50 9.65 4.06 -7.18
C VAL A 50 10.87 3.50 -6.44
N ALA A 51 12.06 3.85 -6.92
CA ALA A 51 13.29 3.44 -6.27
C ALA A 51 13.33 3.99 -4.84
N ASP A 52 13.93 3.22 -3.93
CA ASP A 52 14.18 3.68 -2.58
C ASP A 52 15.27 4.76 -2.64
N ILE A 53 14.86 6.03 -2.50
CA ILE A 53 15.73 7.19 -2.62
C ILE A 53 15.83 7.82 -1.23
N ASP A 54 17.01 7.74 -0.62
CA ASP A 54 17.28 8.30 0.71
C ASP A 54 17.31 9.84 0.73
N ASP A 55 17.33 10.49 -0.44
CA ASP A 55 17.29 11.95 -0.59
C ASP A 55 15.82 12.45 -0.62
N PRO A 56 15.37 13.18 0.42
CA PRO A 56 14.00 13.67 0.51
C PRO A 56 13.62 14.64 -0.62
N GLU A 57 14.55 15.43 -1.15
CA GLU A 57 14.25 16.38 -2.24
C GLU A 57 14.04 15.61 -3.56
N ALA A 58 14.90 14.63 -3.83
CA ALA A 58 14.74 13.76 -4.99
C ALA A 58 13.45 12.94 -4.93
N MET A 59 13.08 12.45 -3.73
CA MET A 59 11.81 11.74 -3.51
C MET A 59 10.60 12.66 -3.72
N HIS A 60 10.64 13.90 -3.23
CA HIS A 60 9.56 14.87 -3.43
C HIS A 60 9.32 15.20 -4.91
N ASN A 61 10.39 15.38 -5.68
CA ASN A 61 10.29 15.65 -7.12
C ASN A 61 9.71 14.44 -7.86
N ALA A 62 10.21 13.23 -7.57
CA ALA A 62 9.70 12.01 -8.19
C ALA A 62 8.20 11.78 -7.91
N ILE A 63 7.73 12.06 -6.69
CA ILE A 63 6.31 11.91 -6.34
C ILE A 63 5.46 13.00 -7.00
N SER A 64 5.96 14.24 -7.07
CA SER A 64 5.27 15.36 -7.72
C SER A 64 5.08 15.12 -9.22
N ASP A 65 6.09 14.58 -9.90
CA ASP A 65 6.03 14.24 -11.33
C ASP A 65 5.01 13.14 -11.64
N LEU A 66 4.79 12.22 -10.70
CA LEU A 66 3.79 11.15 -10.84
C LEU A 66 2.35 11.66 -10.65
N GLY A 67 2.17 12.92 -10.23
CA GLY A 67 0.84 13.51 -10.00
C GLY A 67 0.06 12.84 -8.87
N ILE A 68 0.76 12.12 -7.98
CA ILE A 68 0.12 11.39 -6.88
C ILE A 68 -0.10 12.36 -5.72
N PRO A 69 -1.34 12.54 -5.24
CA PRO A 69 -1.59 13.38 -4.08
C PRO A 69 -0.91 12.78 -2.84
N MET A 70 0.15 13.44 -2.36
CA MET A 70 0.93 13.00 -1.19
C MET A 70 0.13 13.02 0.12
N HIS A 71 -0.94 13.80 0.15
CA HIS A 71 -1.92 13.81 1.22
C HIS A 71 -3.21 13.30 0.60
N GLY A 72 -3.79 12.27 1.20
CA GLY A 72 -4.94 11.56 0.65
C GLY A 72 -6.01 12.53 0.12
N VAL A 73 -6.65 12.14 -0.98
CA VAL A 73 -7.65 12.94 -1.71
C VAL A 73 -8.54 13.70 -0.73
N GLU A 74 -8.49 15.04 -0.76
CA GLU A 74 -9.41 15.85 0.04
C GLU A 74 -10.84 15.44 -0.29
N LYS A 75 -11.63 15.21 0.75
CA LYS A 75 -13.03 14.77 0.63
C LYS A 75 -13.93 15.88 0.11
#